data_AF-A0A1Q3LYY1-F1
#
_entry.id   AF-A0A1Q3LYY1-F1
#
_cell.length_a   1.000
_cell.length_b   1.000
_cell.length_c   1.000
_cell.angle_alpha   90.00
_cell.angle_beta   90.00
_cell.angle_gamma   90.00
#
_symmetry.space_group_name_H-M   'P 1'
#
loop_
_entity.id
_entity.type
_entity.pdbx_description
1 polymer ?
#
loop_
_entity_poly.entity_id
_entity_poly.type
_entity_poly.pdbx_seq_one_letter_code
_entity_poly.pdbx_strand_id
1 'polypeptide(L)'
;MSKNWEWFDLSSLGKVSYIQFTMESTDTGDYGMNTSAYFCLDKLTVEETGTSGIAHSTTGKAYRSGNKLYNLNAGDKVAVYSLNGALQYQGTATSAEMEIPVNGFYLIKIQSKTGVQVLK
;
A
#
# COMPACT_ATOMS: atom_id res chain seq x y z
N MET A 1 -11.24 28.60 -15.33
CA MET A 1 -10.53 27.51 -14.63
C MET A 1 -10.02 28.05 -13.31
N SER A 2 -10.22 27.30 -12.22
CA SER A 2 -9.57 27.62 -10.94
C SER A 2 -8.06 27.49 -11.11
N LYS A 3 -7.32 28.44 -10.55
CA LYS A 3 -5.85 28.47 -10.62
C LYS A 3 -5.20 27.71 -9.45
N ASN A 4 -6.01 27.20 -8.54
CA ASN A 4 -5.59 26.60 -7.28
C ASN A 4 -6.01 25.13 -7.22
N TRP A 5 -5.32 24.36 -6.38
CA TRP A 5 -5.75 23.03 -6.00
C TRP A 5 -7.02 23.11 -5.15
N GLU A 6 -7.99 22.27 -5.48
CA GLU A 6 -9.25 22.16 -4.74
C GLU A 6 -9.48 20.70 -4.36
N TRP A 7 -9.90 20.48 -3.12
CA TRP A 7 -10.30 19.17 -2.65
C TRP A 7 -11.70 18.84 -3.14
N PHE A 8 -11.85 17.67 -3.75
CA PHE A 8 -13.12 17.14 -4.21
C PHE A 8 -13.48 15.90 -3.42
N ASP A 9 -14.59 15.95 -2.68
CA ASP A 9 -15.04 14.84 -1.85
C ASP A 9 -15.74 13.78 -2.70
N LEU A 10 -15.12 12.60 -2.79
CA LEU A 10 -15.62 11.43 -3.51
C LEU A 10 -16.30 10.40 -2.59
N SER A 11 -16.42 10.66 -1.29
CA SER A 11 -16.97 9.72 -0.30
C SER A 11 -18.36 9.19 -0.66
N SER A 12 -19.18 10.04 -1.31
CA SER A 12 -20.52 9.68 -1.78
C SER A 12 -20.57 8.54 -2.80
N LEU A 13 -19.45 8.22 -3.48
CA LEU A 13 -19.36 7.08 -4.38
C LEU A 13 -19.35 5.74 -3.64
N GLY A 14 -19.03 5.72 -2.34
CA GLY A 14 -18.90 4.50 -1.54
C GLY A 14 -17.74 3.61 -1.99
N LYS A 15 -17.93 2.28 -1.92
CA LYS A 15 -16.90 1.31 -2.29
C LYS A 15 -16.90 1.06 -3.80
N VAL A 16 -15.88 1.56 -4.48
CA VAL A 16 -15.72 1.44 -5.94
C VAL A 16 -14.39 0.80 -6.34
N SER A 17 -14.38 0.07 -7.46
CA SER A 17 -13.16 -0.50 -8.06
C SER A 17 -12.53 0.40 -9.13
N TYR A 18 -13.34 1.28 -9.74
CA TYR A 18 -12.93 2.19 -10.80
C TYR A 18 -13.64 3.53 -10.65
N ILE A 19 -12.96 4.61 -11.04
CA ILE A 19 -13.50 5.97 -11.11
C ILE A 19 -13.28 6.46 -12.55
N GLN A 20 -14.33 6.95 -13.18
CA GLN A 20 -14.28 7.52 -14.52
C GLN A 20 -14.59 9.01 -14.44
N PHE A 21 -13.76 9.82 -15.09
CA PHE A 21 -13.97 11.27 -15.20
C PHE A 21 -14.38 11.62 -16.63
N THR A 22 -15.45 12.39 -16.77
CA THR A 22 -15.89 12.99 -18.03
C THR A 22 -15.92 14.50 -17.87
N MET A 23 -15.58 15.22 -18.94
CA MET A 23 -15.56 16.68 -18.95
C MET A 23 -16.56 17.20 -19.96
N GLU A 24 -17.32 18.20 -19.55
CA GLU A 24 -18.25 18.94 -20.39
C GLU A 24 -17.97 20.43 -20.23
N SER A 25 -18.18 21.19 -21.30
CA SER A 25 -18.08 22.65 -21.30
C SER A 25 -19.24 23.22 -22.07
N THR A 26 -19.55 24.47 -21.78
CA THR A 26 -20.51 25.28 -22.53
C THR A 26 -19.92 25.83 -23.83
N ASP A 27 -18.59 25.80 -23.98
CA ASP A 27 -17.90 26.16 -25.23
C ASP A 27 -17.74 24.92 -26.13
N THR A 28 -18.70 24.77 -27.05
CA THR A 28 -18.85 23.63 -27.96
C THR A 28 -19.02 24.06 -29.40
N GLY A 29 -18.47 23.28 -30.34
CA GLY A 29 -18.73 23.38 -31.78
C GLY A 29 -19.26 22.06 -32.35
N ASP A 30 -19.35 21.98 -33.68
CA ASP A 30 -19.97 20.85 -34.41
C ASP A 30 -19.32 19.48 -34.13
N TYR A 31 -18.08 19.47 -33.65
CA TYR A 31 -17.30 18.25 -33.38
C TYR A 31 -17.04 18.00 -31.90
N GLY A 32 -17.73 18.73 -31.02
CA GLY A 32 -17.62 18.59 -29.57
C GLY A 32 -17.07 19.83 -28.89
N MET A 33 -16.53 19.64 -27.68
CA MET A 33 -16.03 20.71 -26.83
C MET A 33 -14.77 21.35 -27.42
N ASN A 34 -14.75 22.68 -27.54
CA ASN A 34 -13.55 23.43 -27.94
C ASN A 34 -12.57 23.61 -26.77
N THR A 35 -13.11 23.66 -25.56
CA THR A 35 -12.32 23.67 -24.33
C THR A 35 -11.48 22.39 -24.22
N SER A 36 -10.20 22.55 -23.88
CA SER A 36 -9.30 21.40 -23.73
C SER A 36 -9.77 20.46 -22.61
N ALA A 37 -9.94 19.18 -22.94
CA ALA A 37 -10.37 18.13 -22.01
C ALA A 37 -9.19 17.59 -21.19
N TYR A 38 -8.51 18.46 -20.43
CA TYR A 38 -7.41 18.07 -19.54
C TYR A 38 -7.60 18.67 -18.16
N PHE A 39 -7.27 17.88 -17.14
CA PHE A 39 -7.22 18.32 -15.75
C PHE A 39 -6.06 17.62 -15.03
N CYS A 40 -5.66 18.17 -13.88
CA CYS A 40 -4.67 17.58 -13.00
C CYS A 40 -5.36 17.00 -11.76
N LEU A 41 -4.88 15.85 -11.29
CA LEU A 41 -5.29 15.23 -10.04
C LEU A 41 -4.05 14.97 -9.19
N ASP A 42 -4.14 15.20 -7.88
CA ASP A 42 -3.10 14.85 -6.92
C ASP A 42 -3.74 14.32 -5.62
N LYS A 43 -2.99 13.52 -4.86
CA LYS A 43 -3.36 12.99 -3.54
C LYS A 43 -4.73 12.32 -3.47
N LEU A 44 -5.04 11.45 -4.44
CA LEU A 44 -6.20 10.56 -4.34
C LEU A 44 -6.11 9.76 -3.02
N THR A 45 -7.06 10.02 -2.12
CA THR A 45 -7.09 9.44 -0.79
C THR A 45 -8.29 8.51 -0.69
N VAL A 46 -8.08 7.34 -0.10
CA VAL A 46 -9.12 6.32 0.09
C VAL A 46 -9.24 6.01 1.58
N GLU A 47 -10.48 5.81 2.04
CA GLU A 47 -10.70 5.27 3.37
C GLU A 47 -10.53 3.75 3.35
N GLU A 48 -9.57 3.25 4.14
CA GLU A 48 -9.39 1.81 4.30
C GLU A 48 -10.56 1.24 5.12
N THR A 49 -11.49 0.53 4.45
CA THR A 49 -12.49 -0.27 5.17
C THR A 49 -11.83 -1.50 5.79
N GLY A 50 -11.40 -1.38 7.05
CA GLY A 50 -11.46 -2.46 8.03
C GLY A 50 -10.56 -3.68 7.80
N THR A 51 -9.39 -3.54 7.19
CA THR A 51 -8.27 -4.42 7.54
C THR A 51 -7.24 -3.54 8.20
N SER A 52 -7.02 -3.74 9.50
CA SER A 52 -5.91 -3.14 10.22
C SER A 52 -4.64 -3.42 9.41
N GLY A 53 -4.20 -2.45 8.62
CA GLY A 53 -2.86 -2.43 8.08
C GLY A 53 -1.94 -2.76 9.24
N ILE A 54 -1.01 -3.68 9.02
CA ILE A 54 -0.01 -3.97 10.03
C ILE A 54 0.68 -2.63 10.30
N ALA A 55 0.46 -2.06 11.48
CA ALA A 55 1.09 -0.80 11.88
C ALA A 55 2.58 -0.92 11.59
N HIS A 56 3.07 -0.12 10.64
CA HIS A 56 4.49 -0.04 10.34
C HIS A 56 5.13 0.77 11.47
N SER A 57 5.50 0.10 12.56
CA SER A 57 6.34 0.67 13.59
C SER A 57 7.78 0.54 13.11
N THR A 58 8.42 1.67 12.80
CA THR A 58 9.83 1.75 12.34
C THR A 58 10.87 1.35 13.41
N THR A 59 10.45 0.74 14.51
CA THR A 59 11.33 0.36 15.62
C THR A 59 12.21 -0.85 15.30
N GLY A 60 11.91 -1.59 14.24
CA GLY A 60 12.69 -2.76 13.82
C GLY A 60 13.85 -2.38 12.89
N LYS A 61 15.03 -2.93 13.16
CA LYS A 61 16.24 -2.83 12.31
C LYS A 61 16.42 -4.04 11.41
N ALA A 62 15.42 -4.92 11.35
CA ALA A 62 15.49 -6.12 10.54
C ALA A 62 15.48 -5.75 9.05
N TYR A 63 16.23 -6.47 8.26
CA TYR A 63 16.29 -6.29 6.81
C TYR A 63 16.45 -7.64 6.12
N ARG A 64 16.15 -7.68 4.82
CA ARG A 64 16.25 -8.87 3.99
C ARG A 64 17.37 -8.70 2.97
N SER A 65 18.13 -9.78 2.75
CA SER A 65 18.99 -9.93 1.56
C SER A 65 18.80 -11.33 1.00
N GLY A 66 18.36 -11.43 -0.26
CA GLY A 66 17.94 -12.71 -0.84
C GLY A 66 16.80 -13.33 -0.03
N ASN A 67 16.93 -14.60 0.37
CA ASN A 67 15.94 -15.28 1.22
C ASN A 67 16.26 -15.23 2.71
N LYS A 68 17.29 -14.47 3.11
CA LYS A 68 17.71 -14.40 4.51
C LYS A 68 17.29 -13.08 5.13
N LEU A 69 16.75 -13.17 6.35
CA LEU A 69 16.48 -12.07 7.24
C LEU A 69 17.65 -11.89 8.20
N TYR A 70 17.92 -10.63 8.54
CA TYR A 70 18.99 -10.21 9.45
C TYR A 70 18.44 -9.26 10.51
N ASN A 71 19.18 -9.09 11.62
CA ASN A 71 18.84 -8.26 12.77
C ASN A 71 17.48 -8.60 13.42
N LEU A 72 17.14 -9.89 13.43
CA LEU A 72 16.01 -10.41 14.20
C LEU A 72 16.38 -10.55 15.68
N ASN A 73 15.39 -10.59 16.56
CA ASN A 73 15.57 -11.00 17.95
C ASN A 73 15.03 -12.42 18.11
N ALA A 74 15.67 -13.21 18.98
CA ALA A 74 15.13 -14.51 19.35
C ALA A 74 13.72 -14.35 19.96
N GLY A 75 12.74 -15.04 19.38
CA GLY A 75 11.33 -14.92 19.73
C GLY A 75 10.49 -14.02 18.81
N ASP A 76 11.10 -13.33 17.84
CA ASP A 76 10.35 -12.54 16.86
C ASP A 76 9.49 -13.45 15.97
N LYS A 77 8.21 -13.12 15.83
CA LYS A 77 7.28 -13.88 14.97
C LYS A 77 7.37 -13.34 13.55
N VAL A 78 7.71 -14.20 12.60
CA VAL A 78 7.84 -13.87 11.18
C VAL A 78 6.66 -14.47 10.42
N ALA A 79 5.97 -13.67 9.63
CA ALA A 79 4.93 -14.12 8.71
C ALA A 79 5.16 -13.52 7.32
N VAL A 80 5.04 -14.35 6.29
CA VAL A 80 5.36 -14.01 4.90
C VAL A 80 4.11 -14.14 4.07
N TYR A 81 3.75 -13.08 3.36
CA TYR A 81 2.52 -12.97 2.58
C TYR A 81 2.85 -12.71 1.11
N SER A 82 2.08 -13.31 0.21
CA SER A 82 2.05 -12.89 -1.20
C SER A 82 1.52 -11.46 -1.32
N LEU A 83 1.78 -10.82 -2.47
CA LEU A 83 1.25 -9.48 -2.75
C LEU A 83 -0.28 -9.41 -2.77
N ASN A 84 -0.94 -10.56 -2.93
CA ASN A 84 -2.41 -10.69 -2.86
C ASN A 84 -2.90 -10.94 -1.42
N GLY A 85 -2.02 -10.89 -0.42
CA GLY A 85 -2.35 -11.05 1.00
C GLY A 85 -2.42 -12.51 1.50
N ALA A 86 -2.11 -13.50 0.67
CA ALA A 86 -2.15 -14.92 1.09
C ALA A 86 -0.91 -15.29 1.91
N LEU A 87 -1.10 -15.89 3.09
CA LEU A 87 -0.02 -16.37 3.95
C LEU A 87 0.74 -17.53 3.28
N GLN A 88 2.05 -17.37 3.10
CA GLN A 88 2.94 -18.36 2.48
C GLN A 88 3.79 -19.10 3.52
N TYR A 89 4.21 -18.40 4.57
CA TYR A 89 5.05 -18.97 5.62
C TYR A 89 4.84 -18.26 6.96
N GLN A 90 4.97 -19.00 8.06
CA GLN A 90 5.03 -18.45 9.41
C GLN A 90 6.08 -19.20 10.24
N GLY A 91 6.80 -18.46 11.08
CA GLY A 91 7.81 -19.03 11.96
C GLY A 91 8.18 -18.09 13.10
N THR A 92 9.05 -18.55 13.99
CA THR A 92 9.63 -17.74 15.07
C THR A 92 11.14 -17.74 14.91
N ALA A 93 11.74 -16.56 14.92
CA ALA A 93 13.18 -16.40 14.86
C ALA A 93 13.83 -17.01 16.10
N THR A 94 14.75 -17.94 15.92
CA THR A 94 15.55 -18.54 17.02
C THR A 94 16.89 -17.82 17.20
N SER A 95 17.31 -17.05 16.21
CA SER A 95 18.58 -16.32 16.18
C SER A 95 18.41 -14.97 15.47
N ALA A 96 19.49 -14.18 15.36
CA ALA A 96 19.49 -12.91 14.66
C ALA A 96 19.32 -13.02 13.13
N GLU A 97 19.47 -14.24 12.60
CA GLU A 97 19.28 -14.54 11.19
C GLU A 97 18.23 -15.65 11.02
N MET A 98 17.49 -15.59 9.92
CA MET A 98 16.50 -16.61 9.57
C MET A 98 16.39 -16.72 8.06
N GLU A 99 16.43 -17.94 7.53
CA GLU A 99 16.15 -18.19 6.12
C GLU A 99 14.66 -18.46 5.91
N ILE A 100 14.09 -17.80 4.91
CA ILE A 100 12.70 -17.95 4.53
C ILE A 100 12.61 -19.01 3.42
N PRO A 101 11.76 -20.04 3.54
CA PRO A 101 11.65 -21.11 2.55
C PRO A 101 10.82 -20.73 1.31
N VAL A 102 10.72 -19.43 0.97
CA VAL A 102 9.98 -18.96 -0.21
C VAL A 102 10.80 -17.97 -1.03
N ASN A 103 10.79 -18.17 -2.36
CA ASN A 103 11.51 -17.35 -3.34
C ASN A 103 10.56 -16.36 -4.04
N GLY A 104 10.94 -15.10 -4.14
CA GLY A 104 10.17 -14.07 -4.84
C GLY A 104 9.82 -12.85 -3.98
N PHE A 105 8.94 -12.01 -4.53
CA PHE A 105 8.43 -10.78 -3.91
C PHE A 105 7.31 -11.10 -2.92
N TYR A 106 7.53 -10.73 -1.67
CA TYR A 106 6.61 -11.02 -0.56
C TYR A 106 6.64 -9.88 0.45
N LEU A 107 5.51 -9.66 1.11
CA LEU A 107 5.46 -8.81 2.30
C LEU A 107 5.84 -9.66 3.52
N ILE A 108 6.78 -9.18 4.32
CA ILE A 108 7.25 -9.90 5.50
C ILE A 108 6.91 -9.08 6.74
N LYS A 109 6.04 -9.63 7.57
CA LYS A 109 5.70 -9.09 8.89
C LYS A 109 6.61 -9.70 9.94
N ILE A 110 7.28 -8.86 10.71
CA ILE A 110 8.09 -9.24 11.86
C ILE A 110 7.45 -8.61 13.09
N GLN A 111 6.98 -9.44 14.02
CA GLN A 111 6.38 -8.99 15.27
C GLN A 111 7.28 -9.35 16.44
N SER A 112 7.86 -8.31 17.03
CA SER A 112 8.69 -8.35 18.23
C SER A 112 7.87 -8.01 19.47
N LYS A 113 8.47 -8.17 20.66
CA LYS A 113 7.86 -7.70 21.93
C LYS A 113 7.63 -6.19 21.94
N THR A 114 8.47 -5.44 21.22
CA THR A 114 8.54 -3.97 21.23
C THR A 114 7.76 -3.31 20.09
N GLY A 115 7.28 -4.06 19.10
CA GLY A 115 6.58 -3.51 17.96
C GLY A 115 6.48 -4.45 16.77
N VAL A 116 5.94 -3.94 15.66
CA VAL A 116 5.79 -4.68 14.40
C VAL A 116 6.50 -3.93 13.27
N GLN A 117 7.33 -4.65 12.53
CA GLN A 117 8.01 -4.16 11.33
C GLN A 117 7.47 -4.91 10.09
N VAL A 118 7.37 -4.21 8.96
CA VAL A 118 7.03 -4.82 7.67
C VAL A 118 8.15 -4.54 6.68
N LEU A 119 8.65 -5.59 6.03
CA LEU A 119 9.60 -5.53 4.91
C LEU A 119 8.86 -5.77 3.60
N LYS A 120 9.27 -5.07 2.54
CA LYS A 120 8.74 -5.18 1.17
C LYS A 120 9.79 -5.78 0.25
#